data_AF-A0A486U949-F1
#
_entry.id   AF-A0A486U949-F1
#
_cell.length_a   1.000
_cell.length_b   1.000
_cell.length_c   1.000
_cell.angle_alpha   90.00
_cell.angle_beta   90.00
_cell.angle_gamma   90.00
#
_symmetry.space_group_name_H-M   'P 1'
#
loop_
_entity.id
_entity.type
_entity.pdbx_description
1 polymer ?
#
loop_
_entity_poly.entity_id
_entity_poly.type
_entity_poly.pdbx_seq_one_letter_code
_entity_poly.pdbx_strand_id
1 'polypeptide(L)'
;MKKILGVLSLVVFAIAFIIALRQPISIVFLFAVLVIPLKYIDKIGGEIASLLIILGSVFVLFFVNSMVPLWGERYENHEELMRISENDRQKRYNNMNVISASNPSVKAELKDPESATFKNQNIGRDGYVCGQVNAKNSFGAYAGFKRYVSKSGITIIDDGGTEFSKLWGEICS
;
A
#
# COMPACT_ATOMS: atom_id res chain seq x y z
N MET A 1 0.14 -1.68 -50.60
CA MET A 1 -0.44 -0.83 -49.52
C MET A 1 -1.16 -1.65 -48.46
N LYS A 2 -2.17 -2.48 -48.79
CA LYS A 2 -2.91 -3.34 -47.83
C LYS A 2 -2.05 -4.16 -46.85
N LYS A 3 -1.05 -4.89 -47.36
CA LYS A 3 -0.13 -5.70 -46.53
C LYS A 3 0.68 -4.86 -45.54
N ILE A 4 1.11 -3.66 -45.96
CA ILE A 4 1.91 -2.75 -45.12
C ILE A 4 1.03 -2.19 -43.99
N LEU A 5 -0.21 -1.83 -44.29
CA LEU A 5 -1.16 -1.30 -43.30
C LEU A 5 -1.51 -2.34 -42.23
N GLY A 6 -1.70 -3.60 -42.61
CA GLY A 6 -1.94 -4.70 -41.67
C GLY A 6 -0.74 -5.00 -40.76
N VAL A 7 0.49 -4.91 -41.30
CA VAL A 7 1.70 -5.06 -40.48
C VAL A 7 1.83 -3.88 -39.49
N LEU A 8 1.55 -2.65 -39.93
CA LEU A 8 1.62 -1.47 -39.08
C LEU A 8 0.61 -1.55 -37.92
N SER A 9 -0.64 -1.94 -38.20
CA SER A 9 -1.66 -2.06 -37.15
C SER A 9 -1.27 -3.10 -36.09
N LEU A 10 -0.68 -4.22 -36.52
CA LEU A 10 -0.15 -5.23 -35.61
C LEU A 10 1.00 -4.70 -34.73
N VAL A 11 1.93 -3.94 -35.31
CA VAL A 11 3.05 -3.34 -34.55
C VAL A 11 2.54 -2.31 -33.53
N VAL A 12 1.66 -1.40 -33.94
CA VAL A 12 1.09 -0.38 -33.04
C VAL A 12 0.30 -1.03 -31.91
N PHE A 13 -0.51 -2.04 -32.24
CA PHE A 13 -1.24 -2.82 -31.24
C PHE A 13 -0.31 -3.54 -30.27
N ALA A 14 0.77 -4.15 -30.76
CA ALA A 14 1.74 -4.85 -29.92
C ALA A 14 2.44 -3.88 -28.94
N ILE A 15 2.86 -2.70 -29.39
CA ILE A 15 3.44 -1.66 -28.52
C ILE A 15 2.42 -1.22 -27.48
N ALA A 16 1.17 -0.96 -27.90
CA ALA A 16 0.10 -0.57 -26.99
C ALA A 16 -0.18 -1.67 -25.95
N PHE A 17 -0.17 -2.93 -26.35
CA PHE A 17 -0.37 -4.08 -25.48
C PHE A 17 0.73 -4.19 -24.42
N ILE A 18 2.01 -4.05 -24.81
CA ILE A 18 3.15 -4.07 -23.87
C ILE A 18 3.00 -2.95 -22.83
N ILE A 19 2.62 -1.75 -23.26
CA ILE A 19 2.41 -0.61 -22.36
C ILE A 19 1.20 -0.85 -21.44
N ALA A 20 0.11 -1.43 -21.98
CA ALA A 20 -1.10 -1.76 -21.24
C ALA A 20 -0.89 -2.81 -20.13
N LEU A 21 0.16 -3.63 -20.18
CA LEU A 21 0.50 -4.54 -19.09
C LEU A 21 0.77 -3.81 -17.75
N ARG A 22 1.13 -2.52 -17.81
CA ARG A 22 1.30 -1.69 -16.60
C ARG A 22 -0.03 -1.34 -15.93
N GLN A 23 -1.16 -1.43 -16.64
CA GLN A 23 -2.49 -1.07 -16.15
C GLN A 23 -3.56 -2.05 -16.68
N PRO A 24 -3.98 -3.05 -15.89
CA PRO A 24 -4.80 -4.17 -16.39
C PRO A 24 -6.15 -3.75 -16.97
N ILE A 25 -6.73 -2.63 -16.53
CA ILE A 25 -7.98 -2.10 -17.10
C ILE A 25 -7.84 -1.71 -18.57
N SER A 26 -6.66 -1.28 -19.00
CA SER A 26 -6.38 -0.89 -20.40
C SER A 26 -6.33 -2.09 -21.35
N ILE A 27 -6.04 -3.29 -20.83
CA ILE A 27 -6.06 -4.54 -21.61
C ILE A 27 -7.47 -4.85 -22.11
N VAL A 28 -8.50 -4.57 -21.29
CA VAL A 28 -9.91 -4.78 -21.68
C VAL A 28 -10.28 -3.88 -22.86
N PHE A 29 -9.85 -2.61 -22.83
CA PHE A 29 -10.09 -1.67 -23.93
C PHE A 29 -9.31 -2.06 -25.19
N LEU A 30 -8.06 -2.49 -25.09
CA LEU A 30 -7.30 -2.98 -26.23
C LEU A 30 -7.93 -4.23 -26.85
N PHE A 31 -8.43 -5.15 -26.04
CA PHE A 31 -9.11 -6.33 -26.55
C PHE A 31 -10.36 -5.96 -27.36
N ALA A 32 -11.14 -4.98 -26.91
CA ALA A 32 -12.28 -4.45 -27.67
C ALA A 32 -11.84 -3.79 -28.99
N VAL A 33 -10.76 -2.98 -28.95
CA VAL A 33 -10.17 -2.32 -30.13
C VAL A 33 -9.71 -3.35 -31.17
N LEU A 34 -9.25 -4.53 -30.75
CA LEU A 34 -8.84 -5.61 -31.66
C LEU A 34 -10.05 -6.41 -32.18
N VAL A 35 -10.91 -6.89 -31.28
CA VAL A 35 -11.97 -7.86 -31.62
C VAL A 35 -13.09 -7.22 -32.44
N ILE A 36 -13.49 -5.99 -32.14
CA ILE A 36 -14.64 -5.35 -32.80
C ILE A 36 -14.37 -5.15 -34.30
N PRO A 37 -13.27 -4.51 -34.74
CA PRO A 37 -13.00 -4.32 -36.17
C PRO A 37 -12.79 -5.65 -36.92
N LEU A 38 -12.14 -6.64 -36.28
CA LEU A 38 -11.95 -7.97 -36.87
C LEU A 38 -13.28 -8.71 -37.08
N LYS A 39 -14.22 -8.60 -36.14
CA LYS A 39 -15.55 -9.22 -36.26
C LYS A 39 -16.35 -8.70 -37.45
N TYR A 40 -16.16 -7.43 -37.83
CA TYR A 40 -16.91 -6.79 -38.93
C TYR A 40 -16.08 -6.64 -40.22
N ILE A 41 -14.93 -7.32 -40.33
CA ILE A 41 -13.97 -7.13 -41.42
C ILE A 41 -14.57 -7.38 -42.81
N ASP A 42 -15.47 -8.36 -42.94
CA ASP A 42 -16.14 -8.68 -44.20
C ASP A 42 -17.09 -7.58 -44.66
N LYS A 43 -17.62 -6.77 -43.73
CA LYS A 43 -18.56 -5.69 -44.00
C LYS A 43 -17.86 -4.36 -44.30
N ILE A 44 -16.81 -4.04 -43.54
CA ILE A 44 -16.12 -2.74 -43.62
C ILE A 44 -14.83 -2.77 -44.45
N GLY A 45 -14.30 -3.96 -44.75
CA GLY A 45 -13.05 -4.15 -45.44
C GLY A 45 -11.82 -4.02 -44.52
N GLY A 46 -10.76 -4.77 -44.84
CA GLY A 46 -9.56 -4.88 -44.01
C GLY A 46 -8.75 -3.58 -43.84
N GLU A 47 -8.86 -2.63 -44.77
CA GLU A 47 -8.18 -1.33 -44.66
C GLU A 47 -8.79 -0.47 -43.56
N ILE A 48 -10.11 -0.33 -43.56
CA ILE A 48 -10.86 0.42 -42.53
C ILE A 48 -10.67 -0.26 -41.16
N ALA A 49 -10.74 -1.59 -41.12
CA ALA A 49 -10.48 -2.34 -39.88
C ALA A 49 -9.09 -2.04 -39.31
N SER A 50 -8.05 -2.00 -40.16
CA SER A 50 -6.68 -1.71 -39.73
C SER A 50 -6.52 -0.28 -39.20
N LEU A 51 -7.18 0.70 -39.84
CA LEU A 51 -7.18 2.09 -39.37
C LEU A 51 -7.88 2.24 -38.00
N LEU A 52 -9.01 1.57 -37.80
CA LEU A 52 -9.72 1.57 -36.52
C LEU A 52 -8.86 0.97 -35.39
N ILE A 53 -8.14 -0.11 -35.67
CA ILE A 53 -7.20 -0.73 -34.71
C ILE A 53 -6.09 0.25 -34.34
N ILE A 54 -5.48 0.94 -35.32
CA ILE A 54 -4.42 1.92 -35.07
C ILE A 54 -4.95 3.07 -34.21
N LEU A 55 -6.05 3.70 -34.62
CA LEU A 55 -6.64 4.84 -33.92
C LEU A 55 -7.07 4.47 -32.50
N GLY A 56 -7.73 3.31 -32.34
CA GLY A 56 -8.10 2.80 -31.02
C GLY A 56 -6.89 2.51 -30.14
N SER A 57 -5.81 1.96 -30.70
CA SER A 57 -4.59 1.67 -29.95
C SER A 57 -3.90 2.96 -29.48
N VAL A 58 -3.83 3.98 -30.34
CA VAL A 58 -3.28 5.31 -29.99
C VAL A 58 -4.15 5.99 -28.93
N PHE A 59 -5.48 5.87 -29.01
CA PHE A 59 -6.39 6.40 -27.99
C PHE A 59 -6.16 5.71 -26.64
N VAL A 60 -6.04 4.38 -26.60
CA VAL A 60 -5.76 3.66 -25.35
C VAL A 60 -4.38 4.02 -24.80
N LEU A 61 -3.37 4.23 -25.66
CA LEU A 61 -2.07 4.74 -25.21
C LEU A 61 -2.18 6.10 -24.52
N PHE A 62 -2.98 7.02 -25.06
CA PHE A 62 -3.20 8.32 -24.44
C PHE A 62 -3.93 8.20 -23.10
N PHE A 63 -4.93 7.32 -23.02
CA PHE A 63 -5.63 7.02 -21.78
C PHE A 63 -4.70 6.42 -20.72
N VAL A 64 -3.86 5.44 -21.08
CA VAL A 64 -2.87 4.86 -20.17
C VAL A 64 -1.88 5.93 -19.71
N ASN A 65 -1.35 6.76 -20.60
CA ASN A 65 -0.42 7.84 -20.25
C ASN A 65 -1.04 8.87 -19.28
N SER A 66 -2.37 9.03 -19.30
CA SER A 66 -3.09 9.88 -18.35
C SER A 66 -3.14 9.29 -16.93
N MET A 67 -3.25 7.96 -16.83
CA MET A 67 -3.28 7.22 -15.55
C MET A 67 -1.89 6.94 -15.00
N VAL A 68 -1.04 6.35 -15.83
CA VAL A 68 0.36 6.04 -15.55
C VAL A 68 1.20 6.79 -16.59
N PRO A 69 1.82 7.90 -16.18
CA PRO A 69 2.73 8.64 -17.05
C PRO A 69 3.77 7.69 -17.63
N LEU A 70 4.07 7.79 -18.92
CA LEU A 70 5.02 6.88 -19.55
C LEU A 70 6.47 7.41 -19.50
N TRP A 71 6.64 8.73 -19.50
CA TRP A 71 7.95 9.39 -19.64
C TRP A 71 7.99 10.75 -18.92
N GLY A 72 9.20 11.25 -18.64
CA GLY A 72 9.47 12.59 -18.11
C GLY A 72 9.32 12.72 -16.59
N GLU A 73 9.47 13.93 -16.05
CA GLU A 73 9.44 14.21 -14.60
C GLU A 73 8.18 13.70 -13.90
N ARG A 74 7.03 13.69 -14.61
CA ARG A 74 5.77 13.18 -14.06
C ARG A 74 5.82 11.69 -13.76
N TYR A 75 6.59 10.91 -14.53
CA TYR A 75 6.82 9.49 -14.26
C TYR A 75 7.70 9.30 -13.03
N GLU A 76 8.80 10.05 -12.94
CA GLU A 76 9.74 9.98 -11.82
C GLU A 76 9.06 10.32 -10.49
N ASN A 77 8.28 11.40 -10.46
CA ASN A 77 7.51 11.80 -9.27
C ASN A 77 6.48 10.74 -8.88
N HIS A 78 5.80 10.13 -9.86
CA HIS A 78 4.84 9.05 -9.57
C HIS A 78 5.55 7.82 -8.99
N GLU A 79 6.69 7.44 -9.55
CA GLU A 79 7.49 6.32 -9.03
C GLU A 79 7.98 6.61 -7.60
N GLU A 80 8.45 7.83 -7.32
CA GLU A 80 8.87 8.24 -5.99
C GLU A 80 7.71 8.20 -4.99
N LEU A 81 6.55 8.75 -5.34
CA LEU A 81 5.33 8.71 -4.51
C LEU A 81 4.91 7.27 -4.20
N MET A 82 4.97 6.37 -5.19
CA MET A 82 4.67 4.95 -5.00
C MET A 82 5.67 4.30 -4.04
N ARG A 83 6.98 4.56 -4.20
CA ARG A 83 8.02 4.07 -3.27
C ARG A 83 7.82 4.59 -1.86
N ILE A 84 7.46 5.87 -1.69
CA ILE A 84 7.14 6.45 -0.39
C ILE A 84 5.94 5.71 0.23
N SER A 85 4.87 5.51 -0.53
CA SER A 85 3.67 4.79 -0.06
C SER A 85 3.99 3.35 0.37
N GLU A 86 4.81 2.63 -0.40
CA GLU A 86 5.24 1.27 -0.07
C GLU A 86 6.12 1.24 1.18
N ASN A 87 7.07 2.17 1.29
CA ASN A 87 7.92 2.32 2.48
C ASN A 87 7.09 2.66 3.71
N ASP A 88 6.09 3.53 3.59
CA ASP A 88 5.17 3.88 4.68
C ASP A 88 4.32 2.68 5.08
N ARG A 89 3.81 1.91 4.11
CA ARG A 89 3.10 0.65 4.36
C ARG A 89 4.00 -0.34 5.10
N GLN A 90 5.24 -0.49 4.65
CA GLN A 90 6.23 -1.38 5.28
C GLN A 90 6.56 -0.94 6.70
N LYS A 91 6.77 0.36 6.92
CA LYS A 91 6.98 0.94 8.25
C LYS A 91 5.79 0.67 9.17
N ARG A 92 4.56 0.87 8.70
CA ARG A 92 3.35 0.56 9.47
C ARG A 92 3.26 -0.92 9.84
N TYR A 93 3.55 -1.81 8.90
CA TYR A 93 3.56 -3.25 9.14
C TYR A 93 4.64 -3.64 10.16
N ASN A 94 5.87 -3.14 10.00
CA ASN A 94 6.97 -3.38 10.93
C ASN A 94 6.65 -2.84 12.34
N ASN A 95 6.14 -1.60 12.43
CA ASN A 95 5.72 -1.02 13.70
C ASN A 95 4.64 -1.87 14.37
N MET A 96 3.67 -2.37 13.60
CA MET A 96 2.63 -3.22 14.15
C MET A 96 3.17 -4.55 14.66
N ASN A 97 4.11 -5.17 13.93
CA ASN A 97 4.75 -6.41 14.38
C ASN A 97 5.53 -6.19 15.68
N VAL A 98 6.30 -5.10 15.78
CA VAL A 98 7.08 -4.77 16.98
C VAL A 98 6.15 -4.49 18.18
N ILE A 99 5.10 -3.70 17.98
CA ILE A 99 4.08 -3.44 19.01
C ILE A 99 3.43 -4.76 19.46
N SER A 100 2.96 -5.58 18.53
CA SER A 100 2.31 -6.86 18.83
C SER A 100 3.24 -7.81 19.60
N ALA A 101 4.52 -7.88 19.20
CA ALA A 101 5.53 -8.69 19.87
C ALA A 101 5.85 -8.21 21.30
N SER A 102 5.61 -6.94 21.62
CA SER A 102 5.79 -6.41 22.98
C SER A 102 4.64 -6.77 23.93
N ASN A 103 3.42 -6.94 23.40
CA ASN A 103 2.22 -7.15 24.21
C ASN A 103 2.33 -8.30 25.23
N PRO A 104 2.90 -9.49 24.92
CA PRO A 104 3.09 -10.55 25.90
C PRO A 104 3.93 -10.13 27.11
N SER A 105 4.97 -9.32 26.88
CA SER A 105 5.85 -8.82 27.94
C SER A 105 5.13 -7.81 28.82
N VAL A 106 4.21 -7.02 28.24
CA VAL A 106 3.37 -6.10 29.03
C VAL A 106 2.32 -6.86 29.81
N LYS A 107 1.70 -7.86 29.20
CA LYS A 107 0.71 -8.73 29.83
C LYS A 107 1.29 -9.46 31.06
N ALA A 108 2.56 -9.89 31.00
CA ALA A 108 3.23 -10.58 32.10
C ALA A 108 3.32 -9.75 33.40
N GLU A 109 3.32 -8.42 33.30
CA GLU A 109 3.37 -7.50 34.45
C GLU A 109 1.99 -7.22 35.09
N LEU A 110 0.91 -7.69 34.48
CA LEU A 110 -0.46 -7.41 34.91
C LEU A 110 -1.00 -8.48 35.86
N LYS A 111 -1.92 -8.09 36.75
CA LYS A 111 -2.61 -9.04 37.65
C LYS A 111 -3.58 -9.98 36.92
N ASP A 112 -4.20 -9.49 35.85
CA ASP A 112 -5.06 -10.27 34.95
C ASP A 112 -4.64 -10.02 33.49
N PRO A 113 -3.69 -10.82 32.96
CA PRO A 113 -3.15 -10.68 31.60
C PRO A 113 -4.19 -10.81 30.48
N GLU A 114 -5.23 -11.61 30.69
CA GLU A 114 -6.26 -11.91 29.69
C GLU A 114 -7.26 -10.75 29.54
N SER A 115 -7.45 -9.97 30.60
CA SER A 115 -8.26 -8.74 30.56
C SER A 115 -7.56 -7.53 29.91
N ALA A 116 -6.31 -7.66 29.49
CA ALA A 116 -5.49 -6.54 29.04
C ALA A 116 -6.04 -5.91 27.76
N THR A 117 -6.25 -4.59 27.81
CA THR A 117 -6.64 -3.76 26.68
C THR A 117 -5.57 -2.70 26.43
N PHE A 118 -5.18 -2.52 25.17
CA PHE A 118 -4.11 -1.62 24.76
C PHE A 118 -4.68 -0.47 23.91
N LYS A 119 -4.10 0.72 24.02
CA LYS A 119 -4.39 1.86 23.14
C LYS A 119 -3.19 2.80 23.03
N ASN A 120 -3.24 3.70 22.04
CA ASN A 120 -2.22 4.72 21.80
C ASN A 120 -0.80 4.11 21.69
N GLN A 121 -0.69 2.95 21.04
CA GLN A 121 0.58 2.24 20.89
C GLN A 121 1.40 2.84 19.75
N ASN A 122 2.67 3.12 19.99
CA ASN A 122 3.61 3.62 18.99
C ASN A 122 5.03 3.11 19.29
N ILE A 123 5.92 3.27 18.32
CA ILE A 123 7.36 3.02 18.49
C ILE A 123 8.02 4.33 18.89
N GLY A 124 8.57 4.39 20.09
CA GLY A 124 9.41 5.47 20.60
C GLY A 124 10.87 5.33 20.17
N ARG A 125 11.73 6.13 20.79
CA ARG A 125 13.19 6.13 20.55
C ARG A 125 13.76 4.73 20.71
N ASP A 126 14.82 4.41 19.97
CA ASP A 126 15.57 3.15 20.05
C ASP A 126 14.72 1.87 19.91
N GLY A 127 13.51 1.95 19.34
CA GLY A 127 12.63 0.79 19.16
C GLY A 127 11.87 0.37 20.41
N TYR A 128 11.78 1.22 21.44
CA TYR A 128 10.86 1.00 22.55
C TYR A 128 9.41 1.09 22.07
N VAL A 129 8.55 0.21 22.56
CA VAL A 129 7.10 0.30 22.37
C VAL A 129 6.53 1.09 23.53
N CYS A 130 5.88 2.20 23.22
CA CYS A 130 5.15 2.99 24.18
C CYS A 130 3.65 2.84 23.95
N GLY A 131 2.87 2.94 25.01
CA GLY A 131 1.41 2.91 24.88
C GLY A 131 0.71 2.98 26.23
N GLN A 132 -0.58 2.69 26.20
CA GLN A 132 -1.41 2.62 27.39
C GLN A 132 -2.05 1.25 27.50
N VAL A 133 -2.02 0.68 28.70
CA VAL A 133 -2.62 -0.62 29.02
C VAL A 133 -3.59 -0.48 30.19
N ASN A 134 -4.70 -1.21 30.13
CA ASN A 134 -5.66 -1.33 31.23
C ASN A 134 -6.03 -2.81 31.41
N ALA A 135 -6.06 -3.28 32.64
CA ALA A 135 -6.41 -4.65 33.02
C ALA A 135 -7.09 -4.68 34.39
N LYS A 136 -7.76 -5.79 34.69
CA LYS A 136 -8.37 -6.01 36.00
C LYS A 136 -7.29 -6.16 37.08
N ASN A 137 -7.55 -5.57 38.24
CA ASN A 137 -6.75 -5.75 39.45
C ASN A 137 -7.15 -7.03 40.20
N SER A 138 -6.53 -7.29 41.35
CA SER A 138 -6.85 -8.46 42.19
C SER A 138 -8.30 -8.51 42.71
N PHE A 139 -9.05 -7.41 42.61
CA PHE A 139 -10.47 -7.33 42.97
C PHE A 139 -11.40 -7.50 41.75
N GLY A 140 -10.85 -7.80 40.56
CA GLY A 140 -11.62 -8.01 39.33
C GLY A 140 -12.10 -6.73 38.63
N ALA A 141 -11.67 -5.55 39.10
CA ALA A 141 -12.08 -4.25 38.55
C ALA A 141 -10.97 -3.58 37.74
N TYR A 142 -11.35 -2.80 36.72
CA TYR A 142 -10.41 -1.97 35.95
C TYR A 142 -10.09 -0.68 36.71
N ALA A 143 -8.80 -0.40 36.91
CA ALA A 143 -8.33 0.81 37.60
C ALA A 143 -8.09 2.00 36.64
N GLY A 144 -8.22 1.79 35.34
CA GLY A 144 -7.95 2.79 34.30
C GLY A 144 -6.65 2.52 33.55
N PHE A 145 -6.48 3.25 32.45
CA PHE A 145 -5.31 3.08 31.59
C PHE A 145 -4.06 3.67 32.23
N LYS A 146 -2.99 2.86 32.27
CA LYS A 146 -1.65 3.26 32.68
C LYS A 146 -0.73 3.28 31.47
N ARG A 147 0.20 4.23 31.45
CA ARG A 147 1.26 4.27 30.45
C ARG A 147 2.22 3.10 30.66
N TYR A 148 2.82 2.59 29.59
CA TYR A 148 3.87 1.58 29.68
C TYR A 148 4.95 1.84 28.62
N VAL A 149 6.16 1.37 28.91
CA VAL A 149 7.29 1.32 27.99
C VAL A 149 7.80 -0.12 27.96
N SER A 150 7.96 -0.70 26.78
CA SER A 150 8.38 -2.11 26.63
C SER A 150 9.39 -2.29 25.51
N LYS A 151 10.43 -3.10 25.73
CA LYS A 151 11.42 -3.48 24.71
C LYS A 151 12.10 -4.79 25.10
N SER A 152 12.22 -5.71 24.15
CA SER A 152 13.00 -6.94 24.30
C SER A 152 12.70 -7.74 25.57
N GLY A 153 11.43 -7.83 25.97
CA GLY A 153 11.00 -8.57 27.17
C GLY A 153 10.97 -7.74 28.46
N ILE A 154 11.55 -6.54 28.48
CA ILE A 154 11.54 -5.65 29.63
C ILE A 154 10.35 -4.69 29.48
N THR A 155 9.48 -4.67 30.48
CA THR A 155 8.35 -3.74 30.54
C THR A 155 8.39 -2.94 31.84
N ILE A 156 8.10 -1.64 31.74
CA ILE A 156 7.85 -0.77 32.88
C ILE A 156 6.46 -0.16 32.71
N ILE A 157 5.61 -0.28 33.73
CA ILE A 157 4.27 0.30 33.77
C ILE A 157 4.28 1.48 34.75
N ASP A 158 3.61 2.57 34.35
CA ASP A 158 3.50 3.80 35.12
C ASP A 158 2.88 3.56 36.51
N ASP A 159 3.66 3.87 37.53
CA ASP A 159 3.28 3.83 38.95
C ASP A 159 2.91 5.21 39.50
N GLY A 160 2.94 6.25 38.66
CA GLY A 160 2.74 7.65 39.07
C GLY A 160 4.04 8.32 39.57
N GLY A 161 5.18 7.64 39.49
CA GLY A 161 6.48 8.16 39.90
C GLY A 161 7.05 9.22 38.95
N THR A 162 7.93 10.05 39.50
CA THR A 162 8.68 11.06 38.73
C THR A 162 9.65 10.43 37.74
N GLU A 163 10.25 9.28 38.09
CA GLU A 163 11.22 8.57 37.24
C GLU A 163 10.58 8.02 35.98
N PHE A 164 9.40 7.40 36.08
CA PHE A 164 8.66 6.95 34.89
C PHE A 164 8.28 8.13 33.99
N SER A 165 7.86 9.26 34.57
CA SER A 165 7.50 10.44 33.78
C SER A 165 8.69 11.03 33.01
N LYS A 166 9.90 10.99 33.58
CA LYS A 166 11.13 11.36 32.87
C LYS A 166 11.43 10.38 31.72
N LEU A 167 11.40 9.07 32.01
CA LEU A 167 11.61 8.01 31.01
C LEU A 167 10.65 8.14 29.82
N TRP A 168 9.37 8.34 30.11
CA TRP A 168 8.34 8.55 29.10
C TRP A 168 8.64 9.78 28.24
N GLY A 169 9.01 10.89 28.85
CA GLY A 169 9.37 12.12 28.13
C GLY A 169 10.60 11.96 27.23
N GLU A 170 11.55 11.11 27.59
CA GLU A 170 12.77 10.88 26.81
C GLU A 170 12.55 9.90 25.64
N ILE A 171 11.73 8.86 25.86
CA ILE A 171 11.59 7.73 24.93
C ILE A 171 10.33 7.86 24.06
N CYS A 172 9.22 8.31 24.63
CA CYS A 172 7.87 8.18 24.06
C CYS A 172 7.23 9.49 23.60
N SER A 173 7.99 10.60 23.63
CA SER A 173 7.56 11.92 23.19
C SER A 173 7.57 12.10 21.68
#